data_AF-A0A2E9W3K0-F1
#
_entry.id   AF-A0A2E9W3K0-F1
#
_cell.length_a   1.000
_cell.length_b   1.000
_cell.length_c   1.000
_cell.angle_alpha   90.00
_cell.angle_beta   90.00
_cell.angle_gamma   90.00
#
_symmetry.space_group_name_H-M   'P 1'
#
loop_
_entity.id
_entity.type
_entity.pdbx_description
1 polymer ?
#
loop_
_entity_poly.entity_id
_entity_poly.type
_entity_poly.pdbx_seq_one_letter_code
_entity_poly.pdbx_strand_id
1 'polypeptide(L)'
;MSALSLAGSVRSGERSARSIVEEHLAAIADGEGQIHAFNLVTADAALERADRVDDVVAQGGDPGLLAGVPVALKDNMCTRGVPTTCGSLILDGWRPPYDATVVERLDAAGAVIIGKTNMDEFAMGSSTENSAFGPTFNPRDTTRVPGGSSGGSAAAVAAGFTPLSLGSDTGGSIRQPAALCGVVGVKPTYGAVSRYGLVAFASSLDQIGPFARNVADAALLFEAVAGHDPLDSTSIPVSAPDLLGVLDRGVEGLRVGVIEEISGSGPTGLEGFAPDVQARLAEAAEALAAAGAVVEKASVPSTVFGLSAYYVIAPAEASSNLARFDGVRFGLRVDAENTVDMNAATRTAGFGDEVKRRIMLGTYALSAGYYDAYYGKSQKVRTLIVEDFARAYQSFDLLLSPTAPTTAFPIGEKVDDPMLMYLNDVCTIPSNLAGHPAMSVPFG
;
A
#
# COMPACT_ATOMS: atom_id res chain seq x y z
N MET A 1 -4.34 10.37 -19.90
CA MET A 1 -4.18 9.07 -20.61
C MET A 1 -3.94 7.95 -19.61
N SER A 2 -4.14 6.69 -20.01
CA SER A 2 -3.71 5.52 -19.23
C SER A 2 -2.19 5.36 -19.30
N ALA A 3 -1.60 4.66 -18.33
CA ALA A 3 -0.17 4.36 -18.32
C ALA A 3 0.23 3.53 -19.55
N LEU A 4 -0.59 2.54 -19.93
CA LEU A 4 -0.40 1.75 -21.15
C LEU A 4 -0.30 2.63 -22.41
N SER A 5 -1.21 3.60 -22.54
CA SER A 5 -1.24 4.53 -23.68
C SER A 5 -0.03 5.47 -23.68
N LEU A 6 0.37 5.99 -22.52
CA LEU A 6 1.55 6.83 -22.39
C LEU A 6 2.82 6.07 -22.81
N ALA A 7 3.06 4.89 -22.25
CA ALA A 7 4.20 4.06 -22.59
C ALA A 7 4.21 3.67 -24.08
N GLY A 8 3.04 3.38 -24.66
CA GLY A 8 2.89 3.13 -26.10
C GLY A 8 3.32 4.33 -26.96
N SER A 9 2.89 5.54 -26.60
CA SER A 9 3.21 6.77 -27.34
C SER A 9 4.69 7.16 -27.28
N VAL A 10 5.38 6.86 -26.17
CA VAL A 10 6.83 7.06 -26.05
C VAL A 10 7.59 6.04 -26.89
N ARG A 11 7.20 4.75 -26.79
CA ARG A 11 7.81 3.68 -27.59
C ARG A 11 7.68 3.87 -29.10
N SER A 12 6.58 4.46 -29.56
CA SER A 12 6.38 4.76 -30.99
C SER A 12 7.07 6.05 -31.45
N GLY A 13 7.61 6.86 -30.53
CA GLY A 13 8.14 8.19 -30.82
C GLY A 13 7.06 9.24 -31.14
N GLU A 14 5.78 8.94 -30.90
CA GLU A 14 4.67 9.90 -31.07
C GLU A 14 4.78 11.04 -30.04
N ARG A 15 5.21 10.72 -28.83
CA ARG A 15 5.42 11.66 -27.73
C ARG A 15 6.79 11.43 -27.09
N SER A 16 7.43 12.49 -26.61
CA SER A 16 8.62 12.34 -25.78
C SER A 16 8.25 12.09 -24.31
N ALA A 17 9.03 11.26 -23.63
CA ALA A 17 8.95 11.03 -22.19
C ALA A 17 9.08 12.35 -21.43
N ARG A 18 9.99 13.24 -21.87
CA ARG A 18 10.16 14.56 -21.26
C ARG A 18 8.86 15.37 -21.27
N SER A 19 8.16 15.43 -22.41
CA SER A 19 6.90 16.20 -22.52
C SER A 19 5.83 15.68 -21.57
N ILE A 20 5.73 14.36 -21.42
CA ILE A 20 4.79 13.71 -20.51
C ILE A 20 5.12 14.05 -19.05
N VAL A 21 6.41 14.01 -18.69
CA VAL A 21 6.85 14.34 -17.32
C VAL A 21 6.62 15.81 -17.01
N GLU A 22 6.87 16.72 -17.94
CA GLU A 22 6.59 18.16 -17.78
C GLU A 22 5.08 18.43 -17.55
N GLU A 23 4.18 17.74 -18.27
CA GLU A 23 2.73 17.83 -18.05
C GLU A 23 2.33 17.40 -16.63
N HIS A 24 2.89 16.30 -16.15
CA HIS A 24 2.60 15.78 -14.81
C HIS A 24 3.21 16.64 -13.70
N LEU A 25 4.40 17.20 -13.90
CA LEU A 25 5.01 18.17 -12.98
C LEU A 25 4.21 19.47 -12.92
N ALA A 26 3.65 19.94 -14.04
CA ALA A 26 2.76 21.10 -14.06
C ALA A 26 1.48 20.83 -13.26
N ALA A 27 0.86 19.65 -13.43
CA ALA A 27 -0.32 19.27 -12.64
C ALA A 27 -0.02 19.22 -11.12
N ILE A 28 1.16 18.72 -10.74
CA ILE A 28 1.63 18.74 -9.34
C ILE A 28 1.77 20.18 -8.85
N ALA A 29 2.44 21.05 -9.62
CA ALA A 29 2.64 22.45 -9.24
C ALA A 29 1.31 23.19 -8.99
N ASP A 30 0.28 22.88 -9.78
CA ASP A 30 -1.03 23.53 -9.68
C ASP A 30 -1.88 23.01 -8.51
N GLY A 31 -1.80 21.71 -8.19
CA GLY A 31 -2.73 21.06 -7.25
C GLY A 31 -2.14 20.64 -5.91
N GLU A 32 -0.84 20.40 -5.82
CA GLU A 32 -0.22 19.71 -4.67
C GLU A 32 -0.37 20.49 -3.37
N GLY A 33 -0.38 21.82 -3.42
CA GLY A 33 -0.60 22.67 -2.24
C GLY A 33 -1.94 22.46 -1.53
N GLN A 34 -2.94 21.84 -2.19
CA GLN A 34 -4.24 21.52 -1.60
C GLN A 34 -4.35 20.06 -1.15
N ILE A 35 -3.57 19.16 -1.74
CA ILE A 35 -3.69 17.71 -1.54
C ILE A 35 -2.62 17.18 -0.59
N HIS A 36 -1.40 17.72 -0.67
CA HIS A 36 -0.25 17.28 0.11
C HIS A 36 0.02 15.77 -0.04
N ALA A 37 0.02 15.27 -1.28
CA ALA A 37 0.28 13.88 -1.63
C ALA A 37 1.77 13.51 -1.59
N PHE A 38 2.69 14.47 -1.71
CA PHE A 38 4.14 14.27 -1.79
C PHE A 38 4.87 14.88 -0.59
N ASN A 39 5.75 14.09 0.02
CA ASN A 39 6.79 14.63 0.92
C ASN A 39 7.93 15.27 0.12
N LEU A 40 8.18 14.76 -1.09
CA LEU A 40 9.24 15.24 -1.97
C LEU A 40 8.88 15.01 -3.43
N VAL A 41 8.88 16.07 -4.23
CA VAL A 41 8.83 15.98 -5.70
C VAL A 41 10.26 16.04 -6.23
N THR A 42 10.64 15.12 -7.10
CA THR A 42 12.02 15.01 -7.64
C THR A 42 12.09 15.52 -9.08
N ALA A 43 11.64 16.76 -9.34
CA ALA A 43 11.44 17.31 -10.68
C ALA A 43 12.68 17.20 -11.58
N ASP A 44 13.83 17.70 -11.14
CA ASP A 44 15.07 17.67 -11.94
C ASP A 44 15.48 16.23 -12.29
N ALA A 45 15.51 15.35 -11.28
CA ALA A 45 15.87 13.95 -11.48
C ALA A 45 14.82 13.16 -12.28
N ALA A 46 13.57 13.62 -12.32
CA ALA A 46 12.52 13.05 -13.16
C ALA A 46 12.73 13.45 -14.63
N LEU A 47 13.05 14.73 -14.90
CA LEU A 47 13.36 15.21 -16.24
C LEU A 47 14.62 14.54 -16.80
N GLU A 48 15.68 14.39 -15.99
CA GLU A 48 16.88 13.66 -16.40
C GLU A 48 16.61 12.18 -16.74
N ARG A 49 15.69 11.52 -16.02
CA ARG A 49 15.26 10.15 -16.36
C ARG A 49 14.48 10.12 -17.66
N ALA A 50 13.60 11.10 -17.87
CA ALA A 50 12.81 11.22 -19.08
C ALA A 50 13.71 11.42 -20.31
N ASP A 51 14.70 12.28 -20.21
CA ASP A 51 15.68 12.52 -21.28
C ASP A 51 16.44 11.23 -21.65
N ARG A 52 16.83 10.41 -20.65
CA ARG A 52 17.46 9.10 -20.92
C ARG A 52 16.54 8.13 -21.66
N VAL A 53 15.25 8.11 -21.34
CA VAL A 53 14.27 7.30 -22.06
C VAL A 53 14.15 7.77 -23.51
N ASP A 54 14.07 9.07 -23.73
CA ASP A 54 14.00 9.67 -25.07
C ASP A 54 15.25 9.37 -25.91
N ASP A 55 16.44 9.40 -25.29
CA ASP A 55 17.70 9.02 -25.94
C ASP A 55 17.70 7.55 -26.39
N VAL A 56 17.18 6.63 -25.57
CA VAL A 56 17.05 5.21 -25.92
C VAL A 56 16.12 5.04 -27.13
N VAL A 57 14.97 5.73 -27.14
CA VAL A 57 14.02 5.71 -28.26
C VAL A 57 14.66 6.27 -29.53
N ALA A 58 15.36 7.41 -29.44
CA ALA A 58 16.01 8.05 -30.58
C ALA A 58 17.11 7.18 -31.22
N GLN A 59 17.75 6.32 -30.42
CA GLN A 59 18.75 5.34 -30.88
C GLN A 59 18.12 4.05 -31.43
N GLY A 60 16.80 3.91 -31.40
CA GLY A 60 16.08 2.70 -31.83
C GLY A 60 16.19 1.53 -30.84
N GLY A 61 16.52 1.80 -29.58
CA GLY A 61 16.56 0.82 -28.50
C GLY A 61 15.17 0.52 -27.92
N ASP A 62 15.10 -0.47 -27.02
CA ASP A 62 13.89 -0.75 -26.24
C ASP A 62 13.91 0.08 -24.94
N PRO A 63 13.02 1.08 -24.80
CA PRO A 63 12.94 1.91 -23.59
C PRO A 63 12.21 1.23 -22.42
N GLY A 64 11.72 0.00 -22.58
CA GLY A 64 11.12 -0.80 -21.51
C GLY A 64 9.58 -0.73 -21.42
N LEU A 65 9.03 -1.52 -20.48
CA LEU A 65 7.59 -1.75 -20.33
C LEU A 65 6.81 -0.49 -19.93
N LEU A 66 7.43 0.39 -19.14
CA LEU A 66 6.89 1.63 -18.58
C LEU A 66 7.55 2.88 -19.17
N ALA A 67 8.10 2.79 -20.37
CA ALA A 67 8.81 3.87 -21.06
C ALA A 67 8.18 5.26 -20.86
N GLY A 68 8.87 6.12 -20.11
CA GLY A 68 8.49 7.52 -19.89
C GLY A 68 7.27 7.73 -19.00
N VAL A 69 6.71 6.67 -18.41
CA VAL A 69 5.53 6.76 -17.54
C VAL A 69 5.92 7.32 -16.18
N PRO A 70 5.32 8.43 -15.72
CA PRO A 70 5.53 8.94 -14.37
C PRO A 70 5.01 7.97 -13.32
N VAL A 71 5.80 7.68 -12.29
CA VAL A 71 5.41 6.83 -11.16
C VAL A 71 5.76 7.51 -9.84
N ALA A 72 4.80 7.59 -8.92
CA ALA A 72 5.05 8.09 -7.57
C ALA A 72 5.36 6.91 -6.60
N LEU A 73 6.28 7.12 -5.66
CA LEU A 73 6.78 6.07 -4.79
C LEU A 73 6.48 6.38 -3.32
N LYS A 74 5.82 5.50 -2.57
CA LYS A 74 5.64 5.72 -1.13
C LYS A 74 6.97 5.91 -0.40
N ASP A 75 7.00 6.85 0.53
CA ASP A 75 8.23 7.31 1.18
C ASP A 75 8.86 6.32 2.20
N ASN A 76 8.39 5.07 2.23
CA ASN A 76 9.03 3.96 2.92
C ASN A 76 9.79 2.99 1.99
N MET A 77 9.95 3.36 0.72
CA MET A 77 10.81 2.63 -0.22
C MET A 77 12.14 3.38 -0.38
N CYS A 78 13.25 2.66 -0.20
CA CYS A 78 14.59 3.23 -0.31
C CYS A 78 14.90 3.61 -1.75
N THR A 79 15.42 4.80 -1.95
CA THR A 79 15.89 5.30 -3.25
C THR A 79 17.24 5.95 -3.02
N ARG A 80 18.28 5.47 -3.71
CA ARG A 80 19.66 5.86 -3.48
C ARG A 80 19.83 7.35 -3.62
N GLY A 81 20.36 7.99 -2.58
CA GLY A 81 20.65 9.42 -2.56
C GLY A 81 19.41 10.34 -2.50
N VAL A 82 18.18 9.80 -2.55
CA VAL A 82 16.93 10.54 -2.39
C VAL A 82 16.42 10.35 -0.96
N PRO A 83 15.94 11.40 -0.27
CA PRO A 83 15.39 11.25 1.07
C PRO A 83 14.31 10.17 1.14
N THR A 84 14.36 9.33 2.18
CA THR A 84 13.35 8.32 2.50
C THR A 84 13.02 8.46 3.99
N THR A 85 11.91 9.12 4.32
CA THR A 85 11.63 9.53 5.71
C THR A 85 10.63 8.62 6.42
N CYS A 86 9.90 7.78 5.68
CA CYS A 86 8.77 7.01 6.20
C CYS A 86 7.69 7.87 6.89
N GLY A 87 7.56 9.15 6.54
CA GLY A 87 6.65 10.07 7.22
C GLY A 87 7.07 10.42 8.66
N SER A 88 8.34 10.24 9.02
CA SER A 88 8.86 10.38 10.39
C SER A 88 10.02 11.37 10.50
N LEU A 89 10.08 12.09 11.61
CA LEU A 89 11.23 12.95 11.94
C LEU A 89 12.50 12.15 12.24
N ILE A 90 12.39 10.90 12.68
CA ILE A 90 13.57 10.08 13.00
C ILE A 90 14.42 9.77 11.77
N LEU A 91 13.83 9.85 10.57
CA LEU A 91 14.49 9.65 9.28
C LEU A 91 14.45 10.91 8.40
N ASP A 92 14.10 12.07 8.96
CA ASP A 92 14.13 13.31 8.19
C ASP A 92 15.54 13.56 7.64
N GLY A 93 15.60 13.86 6.33
CA GLY A 93 16.85 14.02 5.59
C GLY A 93 17.70 12.74 5.37
N TRP A 94 17.32 11.56 5.90
CA TRP A 94 18.07 10.33 5.66
C TRP A 94 18.02 9.94 4.18
N ARG A 95 19.21 9.82 3.57
CA ARG A 95 19.39 9.41 2.17
C ARG A 95 19.95 7.98 2.15
N PRO A 96 19.15 6.97 1.76
CA PRO A 96 19.60 5.59 1.70
C PRO A 96 20.82 5.45 0.76
N PRO A 97 21.80 4.60 1.11
CA PRO A 97 22.95 4.30 0.25
C PRO A 97 22.65 3.16 -0.74
N TYR A 98 21.38 2.80 -0.96
CA TYR A 98 20.94 1.73 -1.84
C TYR A 98 19.52 1.96 -2.34
N ASP A 99 19.16 1.27 -3.42
CA ASP A 99 17.83 1.26 -4.00
C ASP A 99 17.05 0.05 -3.50
N ALA A 100 15.74 0.20 -3.32
CA ALA A 100 14.84 -0.93 -3.18
C ALA A 100 14.75 -1.68 -4.51
N THR A 101 14.53 -3.00 -4.49
CA THR A 101 14.42 -3.80 -5.72
C THR A 101 13.34 -3.29 -6.66
N VAL A 102 12.24 -2.78 -6.12
CA VAL A 102 11.17 -2.17 -6.94
C VAL A 102 11.62 -0.89 -7.64
N VAL A 103 12.55 -0.12 -7.06
CA VAL A 103 13.11 1.08 -7.68
C VAL A 103 14.02 0.70 -8.84
N GLU A 104 14.88 -0.31 -8.66
CA GLU A 104 15.73 -0.84 -9.72
C GLU A 104 14.90 -1.41 -10.88
N ARG A 105 13.81 -2.13 -10.58
CA ARG A 105 12.88 -2.67 -11.58
C ARG A 105 12.11 -1.58 -12.33
N LEU A 106 11.68 -0.53 -11.65
CA LEU A 106 11.03 0.62 -12.29
C LEU A 106 11.98 1.34 -13.25
N ASP A 107 13.23 1.59 -12.84
CA ASP A 107 14.23 2.23 -13.69
C ASP A 107 14.56 1.37 -14.91
N ALA A 108 14.74 0.05 -14.72
CA ALA A 108 14.94 -0.91 -15.81
C ALA A 108 13.74 -1.03 -16.76
N ALA A 109 12.52 -0.79 -16.27
CA ALA A 109 11.31 -0.76 -17.08
C ALA A 109 11.11 0.59 -17.82
N GLY A 110 12.01 1.57 -17.64
CA GLY A 110 11.91 2.90 -18.25
C GLY A 110 10.91 3.83 -17.59
N ALA A 111 10.47 3.51 -16.37
CA ALA A 111 9.57 4.38 -15.61
C ALA A 111 10.31 5.62 -15.08
N VAL A 112 9.60 6.74 -14.98
CA VAL A 112 10.14 7.98 -14.42
C VAL A 112 9.59 8.18 -13.02
N ILE A 113 10.43 7.95 -11.99
CA ILE A 113 10.04 8.21 -10.61
C ILE A 113 9.96 9.73 -10.38
N ILE A 114 8.77 10.24 -10.06
CA ILE A 114 8.52 11.69 -9.96
C ILE A 114 8.55 12.25 -8.54
N GLY A 115 8.54 11.39 -7.52
CA GLY A 115 8.58 11.83 -6.14
C GLY A 115 8.28 10.75 -5.12
N LYS A 116 8.41 11.14 -3.85
CA LYS A 116 8.14 10.35 -2.65
C LYS A 116 6.81 10.78 -2.05
N THR A 117 5.83 9.88 -2.00
CA THR A 117 4.48 10.22 -1.52
C THR A 117 4.40 10.17 0.00
N ASN A 118 3.61 11.07 0.56
CA ASN A 118 3.29 11.13 1.98
C ASN A 118 2.58 9.84 2.45
N MET A 119 2.65 9.57 3.75
CA MET A 119 2.15 8.35 4.39
C MET A 119 2.03 8.54 5.91
N ASP A 120 1.20 7.71 6.57
CA ASP A 120 1.29 7.60 8.03
C ASP A 120 2.71 7.17 8.44
N GLU A 121 3.19 7.74 9.54
CA GLU A 121 4.52 7.47 10.08
C GLU A 121 4.79 5.95 10.21
N PHE A 122 5.87 5.47 9.59
CA PHE A 122 6.25 4.05 9.55
C PHE A 122 5.15 3.10 9.08
N ALA A 123 4.26 3.58 8.21
CA ALA A 123 3.12 2.85 7.69
C ALA A 123 2.05 2.50 8.75
N MET A 124 2.05 3.18 9.90
CA MET A 124 1.21 2.88 11.06
C MET A 124 0.03 3.86 11.15
N GLY A 125 -1.05 3.55 10.44
CA GLY A 125 -2.30 4.31 10.49
C GLY A 125 -3.19 4.02 9.28
N SER A 126 -4.39 4.59 9.30
CA SER A 126 -5.43 4.37 8.29
C SER A 126 -6.03 5.68 7.77
N SER A 127 -5.29 6.80 7.89
CA SER A 127 -5.75 8.13 7.45
C SER A 127 -4.66 9.06 6.90
N THR A 128 -3.38 8.74 7.06
CA THR A 128 -2.22 9.60 6.73
C THR A 128 -2.11 10.85 7.62
N GLU A 129 -2.93 10.96 8.67
CA GLU A 129 -2.87 12.06 9.63
C GLU A 129 -1.68 11.95 10.58
N ASN A 130 -1.11 10.75 10.76
CA ASN A 130 0.07 10.57 11.60
C ASN A 130 1.39 10.98 10.92
N SER A 131 1.35 11.44 9.67
CA SER A 131 2.57 11.93 9.02
C SER A 131 3.18 13.09 9.81
N ALA A 132 4.46 12.99 10.13
CA ALA A 132 5.21 14.06 10.78
C ALA A 132 5.29 15.35 9.93
N PHE A 133 5.02 15.25 8.62
CA PHE A 133 5.03 16.38 7.69
C PHE A 133 3.65 17.00 7.48
N GLY A 134 2.61 16.44 8.12
CA GLY A 134 1.23 16.90 8.02
C GLY A 134 0.36 15.99 7.15
N PRO A 135 -0.98 16.12 7.26
CA PRO A 135 -1.92 15.21 6.59
C PRO A 135 -1.93 15.39 5.08
N THR A 136 -2.21 14.31 4.36
CA THR A 136 -2.70 14.35 2.97
C THR A 136 -4.22 14.48 3.00
N PHE A 137 -4.80 15.15 2.01
CA PHE A 137 -6.25 15.33 1.86
C PHE A 137 -6.81 14.52 0.68
N ASN A 138 -8.06 14.11 0.76
CA ASN A 138 -8.70 13.32 -0.29
C ASN A 138 -9.04 14.19 -1.53
N PRO A 139 -8.58 13.85 -2.75
CA PRO A 139 -8.90 14.62 -3.95
C PRO A 139 -10.40 14.65 -4.32
N ARG A 140 -11.21 13.75 -3.75
CA ARG A 140 -12.68 13.74 -3.94
C ARG A 140 -13.40 14.74 -3.03
N ASP A 141 -12.82 15.04 -1.86
CA ASP A 141 -13.33 15.97 -0.86
C ASP A 141 -12.18 16.30 0.11
N THR A 142 -11.61 17.50 -0.01
CA THR A 142 -10.41 17.91 0.76
C THR A 142 -10.69 18.09 2.26
N THR A 143 -11.94 17.97 2.70
CA THR A 143 -12.28 17.90 4.14
C THR A 143 -12.11 16.51 4.74
N ARG A 144 -11.83 15.49 3.91
CA ARG A 144 -11.78 14.07 4.29
C ARG A 144 -10.39 13.46 4.10
N VAL A 145 -10.18 12.35 4.80
CA VAL A 145 -8.95 11.56 4.72
C VAL A 145 -8.84 10.83 3.37
N PRO A 146 -7.63 10.67 2.81
CA PRO A 146 -7.37 9.81 1.66
C PRO A 146 -7.22 8.34 2.07
N GLY A 147 -7.37 8.02 3.35
CA GLY A 147 -7.04 6.73 3.92
C GLY A 147 -5.57 6.60 4.31
N GLY A 148 -5.17 5.41 4.75
CA GLY A 148 -3.80 5.16 5.17
C GLY A 148 -3.38 3.68 5.16
N SER A 149 -2.10 3.39 5.24
CA SER A 149 -1.01 4.36 5.37
C SER A 149 -0.45 4.89 4.04
N SER A 150 -0.92 4.41 2.89
CA SER A 150 -0.47 4.90 1.57
C SER A 150 -1.37 6.02 1.02
N GLY A 151 -1.87 6.93 1.88
CA GLY A 151 -2.82 7.97 1.45
C GLY A 151 -2.26 8.90 0.40
N GLY A 152 -0.99 9.32 0.52
CA GLY A 152 -0.31 10.11 -0.51
C GLY A 152 -0.23 9.39 -1.86
N SER A 153 0.03 8.07 -1.86
CA SER A 153 0.10 7.26 -3.08
C SER A 153 -1.26 7.20 -3.80
N ALA A 154 -2.35 6.98 -3.05
CA ALA A 154 -3.69 6.96 -3.61
C ALA A 154 -4.13 8.35 -4.09
N ALA A 155 -3.89 9.38 -3.27
CA ALA A 155 -4.23 10.77 -3.58
C ALA A 155 -3.49 11.28 -4.82
N ALA A 156 -2.20 10.97 -5.00
CA ALA A 156 -1.45 11.36 -6.19
C ALA A 156 -2.05 10.78 -7.49
N VAL A 157 -2.55 9.55 -7.45
CA VAL A 157 -3.21 8.90 -8.60
C VAL A 157 -4.61 9.50 -8.83
N ALA A 158 -5.39 9.70 -7.76
CA ALA A 158 -6.74 10.24 -7.83
C ALA A 158 -6.76 11.72 -8.29
N ALA A 159 -5.79 12.52 -7.86
CA ALA A 159 -5.62 13.91 -8.28
C ALA A 159 -5.08 14.07 -9.71
N GLY A 160 -4.65 12.98 -10.35
CA GLY A 160 -4.08 13.02 -11.70
C GLY A 160 -2.62 13.48 -11.77
N PHE A 161 -1.95 13.66 -10.63
CA PHE A 161 -0.53 14.02 -10.57
C PHE A 161 0.36 12.95 -11.20
N THR A 162 -0.05 11.69 -11.14
CA THR A 162 0.60 10.57 -11.82
C THR A 162 -0.42 9.54 -12.31
N PRO A 163 -0.17 8.79 -13.39
CA PRO A 163 -0.98 7.62 -13.74
C PRO A 163 -0.83 6.46 -12.77
N LEU A 164 0.32 6.35 -12.08
CA LEU A 164 0.75 5.17 -11.35
C LEU A 164 1.44 5.54 -10.04
N SER A 165 1.18 4.79 -8.98
CA SER A 165 2.00 4.88 -7.78
C SER A 165 2.20 3.52 -7.12
N LEU A 166 3.25 3.40 -6.31
CA LEU A 166 3.47 2.23 -5.46
C LEU A 166 3.21 2.60 -4.01
N GLY A 167 2.47 1.73 -3.32
CA GLY A 167 2.30 1.75 -1.86
C GLY A 167 2.80 0.49 -1.20
N SER A 168 2.54 0.39 0.10
CA SER A 168 2.75 -0.84 0.89
C SER A 168 1.50 -1.14 1.70
N ASP A 169 1.14 -2.42 1.81
CA ASP A 169 -0.06 -2.92 2.48
C ASP A 169 0.32 -3.97 3.53
N THR A 170 0.11 -3.62 4.80
CA THR A 170 0.39 -4.52 5.94
C THR A 170 -0.89 -5.02 6.60
N GLY A 171 -1.96 -4.21 6.57
CA GLY A 171 -3.30 -4.58 7.05
C GLY A 171 -4.44 -4.03 6.19
N GLY A 172 -4.14 -3.52 5.00
CA GLY A 172 -5.07 -2.74 4.17
C GLY A 172 -4.49 -1.47 3.57
N SER A 173 -3.23 -1.17 3.87
CA SER A 173 -2.64 0.14 3.59
C SER A 173 -2.43 0.48 2.11
N ILE A 174 -2.79 -0.40 1.16
CA ILE A 174 -3.00 -0.04 -0.25
C ILE A 174 -4.50 -0.02 -0.57
N ARG A 175 -5.20 -1.09 -0.20
CA ARG A 175 -6.61 -1.29 -0.59
C ARG A 175 -7.54 -0.25 0.03
N GLN A 176 -7.37 0.07 1.31
CA GLN A 176 -8.20 1.05 2.00
C GLN A 176 -8.04 2.46 1.40
N PRO A 177 -6.82 3.01 1.20
CA PRO A 177 -6.66 4.28 0.48
C PRO A 177 -7.24 4.25 -0.93
N ALA A 178 -7.11 3.13 -1.65
CA ALA A 178 -7.66 2.98 -2.98
C ALA A 178 -9.20 3.11 -2.99
N ALA A 179 -9.86 2.44 -2.05
CA ALA A 179 -11.30 2.54 -1.86
C ALA A 179 -11.72 3.97 -1.50
N LEU A 180 -11.01 4.62 -0.58
CA LEU A 180 -11.38 5.96 -0.09
C LEU A 180 -11.13 7.07 -1.12
N CYS A 181 -10.12 6.94 -1.99
CA CYS A 181 -9.87 7.88 -3.07
C CYS A 181 -10.59 7.54 -4.40
N GLY A 182 -11.21 6.35 -4.47
CA GLY A 182 -11.87 5.88 -5.69
C GLY A 182 -10.88 5.62 -6.83
N VAL A 183 -9.83 4.86 -6.55
CA VAL A 183 -8.82 4.36 -7.51
C VAL A 183 -8.66 2.85 -7.37
N VAL A 184 -7.93 2.20 -8.28
CA VAL A 184 -7.58 0.78 -8.16
C VAL A 184 -6.34 0.66 -7.27
N GLY A 185 -6.36 -0.28 -6.32
CA GLY A 185 -5.20 -0.60 -5.48
C GLY A 185 -5.08 -2.11 -5.29
N VAL A 186 -3.88 -2.65 -5.50
CA VAL A 186 -3.64 -4.10 -5.45
C VAL A 186 -2.59 -4.40 -4.40
N LYS A 187 -2.92 -5.34 -3.50
CA LYS A 187 -1.92 -6.03 -2.68
C LYS A 187 -1.66 -7.41 -3.31
N PRO A 188 -0.49 -7.63 -3.90
CA PRO A 188 -0.12 -8.95 -4.43
C PRO A 188 -0.05 -10.04 -3.36
N THR A 189 0.13 -11.28 -3.79
CA THR A 189 0.49 -12.40 -2.90
C THR A 189 1.75 -12.03 -2.11
N TYR A 190 1.79 -12.39 -0.83
CA TYR A 190 2.99 -12.19 -0.03
C TYR A 190 4.18 -12.90 -0.68
N GLY A 191 5.27 -12.17 -0.93
CA GLY A 191 6.46 -12.66 -1.63
C GLY A 191 6.44 -12.56 -3.16
N ALA A 192 5.37 -12.05 -3.78
CA ALA A 192 5.32 -11.84 -5.24
C ALA A 192 6.12 -10.60 -5.70
N VAL A 193 6.25 -9.60 -4.83
CA VAL A 193 7.11 -8.42 -5.01
C VAL A 193 8.13 -8.42 -3.88
N SER A 194 9.40 -8.16 -4.19
CA SER A 194 10.45 -8.09 -3.19
C SER A 194 10.18 -7.02 -2.14
N ARG A 195 10.55 -7.33 -0.89
CA ARG A 195 10.55 -6.39 0.23
C ARG A 195 11.94 -5.81 0.49
N TYR A 196 12.96 -6.17 -0.30
CA TYR A 196 14.28 -5.58 -0.16
C TYR A 196 14.23 -4.07 -0.44
N GLY A 197 14.66 -3.29 0.55
CA GLY A 197 14.58 -1.83 0.55
C GLY A 197 13.21 -1.22 0.85
N LEU A 198 12.20 -2.03 1.16
CA LEU A 198 11.04 -1.56 1.92
C LEU A 198 11.45 -1.41 3.39
N VAL A 199 11.24 -0.22 3.97
CA VAL A 199 11.41 -0.03 5.42
C VAL A 199 10.30 -0.79 6.13
N ALA A 200 10.68 -1.88 6.79
CA ALA A 200 9.75 -2.84 7.35
C ALA A 200 8.91 -2.28 8.50
N PHE A 201 7.61 -2.56 8.44
CA PHE A 201 6.68 -2.43 9.55
C PHE A 201 6.48 -3.80 10.20
N ALA A 202 5.72 -4.70 9.56
CA ALA A 202 5.53 -6.08 10.00
C ALA A 202 5.96 -7.04 8.89
N SER A 203 7.15 -7.60 9.05
CA SER A 203 7.83 -8.37 8.00
C SER A 203 7.02 -9.53 7.44
N SER A 204 6.18 -10.20 8.23
CA SER A 204 5.37 -11.32 7.77
C SER A 204 4.07 -10.92 7.07
N LEU A 205 3.80 -9.62 6.93
CA LEU A 205 2.55 -9.05 6.44
C LEU A 205 2.75 -7.99 5.34
N ASP A 206 3.86 -7.26 5.40
CA ASP A 206 4.20 -6.17 4.47
C ASP A 206 4.26 -6.69 3.03
N GLN A 207 3.59 -5.99 2.11
CA GLN A 207 3.72 -6.25 0.68
C GLN A 207 3.60 -4.95 -0.12
N ILE A 208 4.53 -4.72 -1.05
CA ILE A 208 4.47 -3.61 -2.01
C ILE A 208 3.41 -3.93 -3.09
N GLY A 209 2.68 -2.92 -3.54
CA GLY A 209 1.73 -3.07 -4.62
C GLY A 209 1.30 -1.76 -5.30
N PRO A 210 0.66 -1.86 -6.48
CA PRO A 210 0.32 -0.73 -7.32
C PRO A 210 -0.97 -0.01 -6.92
N PHE A 211 -1.01 1.28 -7.23
CA PHE A 211 -2.22 2.06 -7.45
C PHE A 211 -2.29 2.54 -8.90
N ALA A 212 -3.49 2.55 -9.46
CA ALA A 212 -3.75 3.08 -10.80
C ALA A 212 -5.20 3.56 -10.93
N ARG A 213 -5.53 4.27 -12.01
CA ARG A 213 -6.92 4.67 -12.31
C ARG A 213 -7.78 3.54 -12.91
N ASN A 214 -7.15 2.46 -13.39
CA ASN A 214 -7.85 1.33 -13.99
C ASN A 214 -7.05 0.03 -13.74
N VAL A 215 -7.71 -1.11 -13.95
CA VAL A 215 -7.15 -2.44 -13.66
C VAL A 215 -5.97 -2.79 -14.58
N ALA A 216 -6.02 -2.37 -15.85
CA ALA A 216 -4.98 -2.66 -16.82
C ALA A 216 -3.66 -1.97 -16.48
N ASP A 217 -3.71 -0.71 -16.05
CA ASP A 217 -2.55 0.06 -15.60
C ASP A 217 -1.99 -0.51 -14.27
N ALA A 218 -2.85 -1.01 -13.37
CA ALA A 218 -2.40 -1.69 -12.15
C ALA A 218 -1.67 -3.01 -12.48
N ALA A 219 -2.19 -3.79 -13.44
CA ALA A 219 -1.55 -5.01 -13.93
C ALA A 219 -0.18 -4.71 -14.57
N LEU A 220 -0.11 -3.68 -15.42
CA LEU A 220 1.14 -3.20 -16.04
C LEU A 220 2.20 -2.88 -14.99
N LEU A 221 1.85 -2.10 -13.97
CA LEU A 221 2.79 -1.73 -12.90
C LEU A 221 3.21 -2.95 -12.08
N PHE A 222 2.28 -3.86 -11.77
CA PHE A 222 2.60 -5.07 -11.04
C PHE A 222 3.59 -5.95 -11.82
N GLU A 223 3.37 -6.19 -13.11
CA GLU A 223 4.30 -6.96 -13.95
C GLU A 223 5.71 -6.37 -13.96
N ALA A 224 5.82 -5.04 -14.02
CA ALA A 224 7.11 -4.36 -14.02
C ALA A 224 7.91 -4.60 -12.72
N VAL A 225 7.24 -4.78 -11.57
CA VAL A 225 7.90 -4.87 -10.27
C VAL A 225 7.86 -6.25 -9.63
N ALA A 226 7.07 -7.19 -10.16
CA ALA A 226 6.93 -8.55 -9.62
C ALA A 226 8.12 -9.46 -9.99
N GLY A 227 8.18 -10.60 -9.30
CA GLY A 227 9.12 -11.68 -9.58
C GLY A 227 10.19 -11.87 -8.50
N HIS A 228 10.84 -13.03 -8.55
CA HIS A 228 11.83 -13.44 -7.56
C HIS A 228 12.98 -12.45 -7.41
N ASP A 229 13.41 -12.21 -6.17
CA ASP A 229 14.58 -11.42 -5.83
C ASP A 229 15.51 -12.20 -4.87
N PRO A 230 16.77 -12.47 -5.26
CA PRO A 230 17.72 -13.17 -4.40
C PRO A 230 18.11 -12.39 -3.14
N LEU A 231 17.87 -11.08 -3.07
CA LEU A 231 18.13 -10.25 -1.89
C LEU A 231 17.02 -10.33 -0.84
N ASP A 232 15.88 -10.95 -1.17
CA ASP A 232 14.75 -11.18 -0.28
C ASP A 232 14.46 -12.68 -0.14
N SER A 233 14.87 -13.27 0.98
CA SER A 233 14.65 -14.70 1.27
C SER A 233 13.18 -15.11 1.36
N THR A 234 12.25 -14.16 1.43
CA THR A 234 10.80 -14.42 1.42
C THR A 234 10.16 -14.24 0.04
N SER A 235 10.93 -13.75 -0.94
CA SER A 235 10.47 -13.65 -2.31
C SER A 235 10.29 -15.05 -2.90
N ILE A 236 9.09 -15.32 -3.44
CA ILE A 236 8.76 -16.62 -4.00
C ILE A 236 9.58 -16.81 -5.30
N PRO A 237 10.22 -17.97 -5.53
CA PRO A 237 11.05 -18.24 -6.70
C PRO A 237 10.20 -18.51 -7.96
N VAL A 238 9.35 -17.54 -8.32
CA VAL A 238 8.52 -17.55 -9.52
C VAL A 238 8.72 -16.24 -10.29
N SER A 239 8.60 -16.33 -11.61
CA SER A 239 8.61 -15.14 -12.49
C SER A 239 7.35 -14.30 -12.29
N ALA A 240 7.40 -13.04 -12.73
CA ALA A 240 6.21 -12.21 -12.83
C ALA A 240 5.14 -12.91 -13.71
N PRO A 241 3.86 -12.92 -13.31
CA PRO A 241 2.80 -13.48 -14.13
C PRO A 241 2.46 -12.56 -15.32
N ASP A 242 2.03 -13.14 -16.44
CA ASP A 242 1.46 -12.40 -17.59
C ASP A 242 -0.02 -12.10 -17.29
N LEU A 243 -0.27 -10.98 -16.62
CA LEU A 243 -1.60 -10.45 -16.31
C LEU A 243 -2.20 -9.69 -17.49
N LEU A 244 -1.40 -8.92 -18.23
CA LEU A 244 -1.85 -8.16 -19.39
C LEU A 244 -2.45 -9.08 -20.46
N GLY A 245 -1.86 -10.25 -20.68
CA GLY A 245 -2.36 -11.27 -21.61
C GLY A 245 -3.68 -11.94 -21.20
N VAL A 246 -4.17 -11.73 -19.97
CA VAL A 246 -5.39 -12.35 -19.45
C VAL A 246 -6.48 -11.35 -19.02
N LEU A 247 -6.27 -10.04 -19.19
CA LEU A 247 -7.23 -9.00 -18.78
C LEU A 247 -8.63 -9.18 -19.38
N ASP A 248 -8.70 -9.65 -20.63
CA ASP A 248 -9.96 -9.77 -21.38
C ASP A 248 -10.69 -11.11 -21.17
N ARG A 249 -10.24 -11.96 -20.23
CA ARG A 249 -10.88 -13.27 -19.97
C ARG A 249 -12.30 -13.17 -19.41
N GLY A 250 -12.68 -12.02 -18.86
CA GLY A 250 -13.99 -11.82 -18.23
C GLY A 250 -14.19 -12.69 -16.98
N VAL A 251 -15.45 -12.84 -16.56
CA VAL A 251 -15.83 -13.54 -15.33
C VAL A 251 -16.86 -14.65 -15.54
N GLU A 252 -17.19 -14.99 -16.79
CA GLU A 252 -18.18 -16.00 -17.12
C GLU A 252 -17.81 -17.36 -16.49
N GLY A 253 -18.73 -17.91 -15.69
CA GLY A 253 -18.54 -19.18 -14.99
C GLY A 253 -17.68 -19.12 -13.71
N LEU A 254 -17.09 -17.98 -13.34
CA LEU A 254 -16.34 -17.84 -12.09
C LEU A 254 -17.29 -17.94 -10.88
N ARG A 255 -16.89 -18.71 -9.87
CA ARG A 255 -17.60 -18.84 -8.59
C ARG A 255 -17.14 -17.74 -7.65
N VAL A 256 -17.99 -16.76 -7.39
CA VAL A 256 -17.70 -15.62 -6.52
C VAL A 256 -18.44 -15.79 -5.20
N GLY A 257 -17.69 -15.79 -4.10
CA GLY A 257 -18.24 -15.91 -2.76
C GLY A 257 -18.27 -14.56 -2.03
N VAL A 258 -19.44 -14.04 -1.68
CA VAL A 258 -19.58 -12.84 -0.83
C VAL A 258 -19.38 -13.25 0.62
N ILE A 259 -18.33 -12.75 1.28
CA ILE A 259 -17.97 -13.14 2.65
C ILE A 259 -18.95 -12.52 3.65
N GLU A 260 -19.79 -13.34 4.29
CA GLU A 260 -20.83 -12.87 5.22
C GLU A 260 -20.27 -12.17 6.46
N GLU A 261 -19.14 -12.66 6.99
CA GLU A 261 -18.61 -12.15 8.25
C GLU A 261 -18.11 -10.70 8.20
N ILE A 262 -17.78 -10.22 7.00
CA ILE A 262 -17.22 -8.88 6.76
C ILE A 262 -17.96 -8.12 5.65
N SER A 263 -19.21 -8.48 5.36
CA SER A 263 -20.09 -7.78 4.41
C SER A 263 -21.12 -6.86 5.08
N GLY A 264 -21.15 -6.83 6.42
CA GLY A 264 -22.20 -6.15 7.19
C GLY A 264 -23.58 -6.82 7.07
N SER A 265 -23.63 -8.05 6.54
CA SER A 265 -24.86 -8.81 6.32
C SER A 265 -24.71 -10.23 6.83
N GLY A 266 -25.62 -10.68 7.70
CA GLY A 266 -25.66 -12.04 8.22
C GLY A 266 -25.72 -12.12 9.76
N PRO A 267 -26.11 -13.27 10.32
CA PRO A 267 -26.32 -13.43 11.76
C PRO A 267 -25.02 -13.46 12.59
N THR A 268 -23.87 -13.65 11.92
CA THR A 268 -22.53 -13.76 12.52
C THR A 268 -21.57 -12.69 12.00
N GLY A 269 -22.08 -11.72 11.24
CA GLY A 269 -21.30 -10.66 10.63
C GLY A 269 -20.88 -9.57 11.62
N LEU A 270 -19.77 -8.91 11.32
CA LEU A 270 -19.37 -7.70 12.02
C LEU A 270 -20.38 -6.57 11.77
N GLU A 271 -20.60 -5.75 12.79
CA GLU A 271 -21.47 -4.58 12.72
C GLU A 271 -20.68 -3.31 12.30
N GLY A 272 -21.38 -2.18 12.11
CA GLY A 272 -20.74 -0.88 11.86
C GLY A 272 -20.47 -0.56 10.38
N PHE A 273 -21.05 -1.32 9.46
CA PHE A 273 -20.98 -1.05 8.03
C PHE A 273 -22.02 -0.02 7.60
N ALA A 274 -21.60 0.97 6.81
CA ALA A 274 -22.49 2.00 6.33
C ALA A 274 -23.51 1.41 5.32
N PRO A 275 -24.80 1.79 5.39
CA PRO A 275 -25.83 1.22 4.50
C PRO A 275 -25.58 1.44 3.01
N ASP A 276 -24.95 2.56 2.64
CA ASP A 276 -24.56 2.88 1.26
C ASP A 276 -23.46 1.94 0.75
N VAL A 277 -22.47 1.60 1.58
CA VAL A 277 -21.43 0.61 1.27
C VAL A 277 -22.04 -0.77 1.05
N GLN A 278 -22.98 -1.18 1.90
CA GLN A 278 -23.68 -2.47 1.74
C GLN A 278 -24.50 -2.52 0.45
N ALA A 279 -25.22 -1.43 0.12
CA ALA A 279 -25.98 -1.33 -1.12
C ALA A 279 -25.07 -1.43 -2.35
N ARG A 280 -23.94 -0.70 -2.35
CA ARG A 280 -22.96 -0.74 -3.44
C ARG A 280 -22.28 -2.11 -3.59
N LEU A 281 -22.03 -2.82 -2.49
CA LEU A 281 -21.54 -4.20 -2.53
C LEU A 281 -22.55 -5.15 -3.21
N ALA A 282 -23.83 -5.01 -2.88
CA ALA A 282 -24.89 -5.81 -3.50
C ALA A 282 -24.97 -5.56 -5.01
N GLU A 283 -24.91 -4.29 -5.44
CA GLU A 283 -24.88 -3.93 -6.85
C GLU A 283 -23.64 -4.45 -7.58
N ALA A 284 -22.46 -4.45 -6.94
CA ALA A 284 -21.26 -5.05 -7.50
C ALA A 284 -21.39 -6.58 -7.68
N ALA A 285 -22.01 -7.26 -6.71
CA ALA A 285 -22.32 -8.69 -6.82
C ALA A 285 -23.32 -8.96 -7.97
N GLU A 286 -24.36 -8.14 -8.11
CA GLU A 286 -25.31 -8.23 -9.23
C GLU A 286 -24.65 -7.98 -10.58
N ALA A 287 -23.73 -7.01 -10.67
CA ALA A 287 -22.99 -6.74 -11.90
C ALA A 287 -22.09 -7.92 -12.32
N LEU A 288 -21.43 -8.59 -11.35
CA LEU A 288 -20.67 -9.81 -11.62
C LEU A 288 -21.57 -10.95 -12.10
N ALA A 289 -22.74 -11.13 -11.47
CA ALA A 289 -23.72 -12.12 -11.91
C ALA A 289 -24.25 -11.84 -13.32
N ALA A 290 -24.55 -10.58 -13.64
CA ALA A 290 -24.98 -10.15 -14.96
C ALA A 290 -23.89 -10.36 -16.03
N ALA A 291 -22.61 -10.30 -15.64
CA ALA A 291 -21.47 -10.62 -16.48
C ALA A 291 -21.17 -12.14 -16.60
N GLY A 292 -22.01 -13.00 -16.01
CA GLY A 292 -21.93 -14.45 -16.16
C GLY A 292 -21.24 -15.18 -15.00
N ALA A 293 -20.84 -14.50 -13.93
CA ALA A 293 -20.32 -15.17 -12.74
C ALA A 293 -21.43 -15.85 -11.93
N VAL A 294 -21.08 -16.92 -11.20
CA VAL A 294 -21.96 -17.55 -10.21
C VAL A 294 -21.66 -16.93 -8.85
N VAL A 295 -22.56 -16.08 -8.35
CA VAL A 295 -22.35 -15.34 -7.11
C VAL A 295 -23.19 -15.95 -5.98
N GLU A 296 -22.52 -16.41 -4.93
CA GLU A 296 -23.16 -16.99 -3.75
C GLU A 296 -22.55 -16.42 -2.46
N LYS A 297 -23.13 -16.78 -1.32
CA LYS A 297 -22.60 -16.43 -0.01
C LYS A 297 -21.45 -17.37 0.36
N ALA A 298 -20.39 -16.83 0.94
CA ALA A 298 -19.27 -17.56 1.48
C ALA A 298 -19.13 -17.28 2.98
N SER A 299 -18.67 -18.27 3.73
CA SER A 299 -18.35 -18.13 5.15
C SER A 299 -16.87 -18.33 5.36
N VAL A 300 -16.24 -17.36 6.01
CA VAL A 300 -14.83 -17.36 6.43
C VAL A 300 -14.82 -16.90 7.91
N PRO A 301 -15.33 -17.75 8.84
CA PRO A 301 -15.73 -17.32 10.17
C PRO A 301 -14.60 -16.71 10.99
N SER A 302 -13.37 -17.19 10.80
CA SER A 302 -12.20 -16.69 11.52
C SER A 302 -11.83 -15.23 11.17
N THR A 303 -12.39 -14.64 10.11
CA THR A 303 -12.13 -13.23 9.73
C THR A 303 -12.55 -12.23 10.81
N VAL A 304 -13.54 -12.54 11.64
CA VAL A 304 -13.97 -11.69 12.77
C VAL A 304 -12.86 -11.49 13.82
N PHE A 305 -11.87 -12.39 13.87
CA PHE A 305 -10.70 -12.28 14.74
C PHE A 305 -9.51 -11.60 14.07
N GLY A 306 -9.63 -11.19 12.80
CA GLY A 306 -8.53 -10.63 12.03
C GLY A 306 -7.94 -9.39 12.71
N LEU A 307 -8.81 -8.46 13.13
CA LEU A 307 -8.41 -7.22 13.78
C LEU A 307 -7.56 -7.49 15.04
N SER A 308 -8.03 -8.34 15.94
CA SER A 308 -7.34 -8.63 17.20
C SER A 308 -6.02 -9.39 16.98
N ALA A 309 -5.98 -10.33 16.04
CA ALA A 309 -4.74 -11.03 15.69
C ALA A 309 -3.70 -10.07 15.10
N TYR A 310 -4.11 -9.22 14.16
CA TYR A 310 -3.24 -8.24 13.50
C TYR A 310 -2.66 -7.21 14.47
N TYR A 311 -3.47 -6.63 15.34
CA TYR A 311 -3.02 -5.64 16.34
C TYR A 311 -2.17 -6.23 17.46
N VAL A 312 -1.84 -7.54 17.42
CA VAL A 312 -0.78 -8.15 18.22
C VAL A 312 0.42 -8.50 17.36
N ILE A 313 0.22 -9.14 16.20
CA ILE A 313 1.30 -9.58 15.31
C ILE A 313 2.08 -8.38 14.76
N ALA A 314 1.38 -7.40 14.19
CA ALA A 314 2.04 -6.29 13.52
C ALA A 314 2.81 -5.41 14.52
N PRO A 315 2.26 -5.01 15.69
CA PRO A 315 3.04 -4.29 16.70
C PRO A 315 4.22 -5.09 17.26
N ALA A 316 4.07 -6.40 17.48
CA ALA A 316 5.18 -7.26 17.93
C ALA A 316 6.35 -7.23 16.95
N GLU A 317 6.09 -7.45 15.66
CA GLU A 317 7.12 -7.39 14.63
C GLU A 317 7.70 -5.97 14.50
N ALA A 318 6.86 -4.94 14.58
CA ALA A 318 7.29 -3.54 14.55
C ALA A 318 8.24 -3.18 15.69
N SER A 319 7.97 -3.64 16.92
CA SER A 319 8.84 -3.37 18.07
C SER A 319 10.26 -3.90 17.86
N SER A 320 10.42 -5.00 17.12
CA SER A 320 11.71 -5.55 16.73
C SER A 320 12.29 -4.81 15.52
N ASN A 321 11.50 -4.62 14.46
CA ASN A 321 11.94 -4.00 13.21
C ASN A 321 12.45 -2.57 13.41
N LEU A 322 11.73 -1.78 14.22
CA LEU A 322 12.05 -0.39 14.52
C LEU A 322 13.11 -0.23 15.61
N ALA A 323 13.59 -1.31 16.25
CA ALA A 323 14.67 -1.22 17.24
C ALA A 323 15.98 -0.70 16.64
N ARG A 324 16.17 -0.80 15.32
CA ARG A 324 17.35 -0.32 14.59
C ARG A 324 17.49 1.20 14.54
N PHE A 325 16.41 1.95 14.77
CA PHE A 325 16.40 3.40 14.78
C PHE A 325 16.80 3.88 16.18
N ASP A 326 18.12 4.01 16.36
CA ASP A 326 18.79 4.28 17.63
C ASP A 326 19.63 5.56 17.59
N GLY A 327 19.68 6.25 16.45
CA GLY A 327 20.51 7.44 16.23
C GLY A 327 22.01 7.18 16.16
N VAL A 328 22.46 5.93 16.06
CA VAL A 328 23.91 5.60 16.03
C VAL A 328 24.47 5.67 14.61
N ARG A 329 23.81 4.99 13.66
CA ARG A 329 24.34 4.79 12.30
C ARG A 329 23.75 5.77 11.28
N PHE A 330 22.51 6.18 11.46
CA PHE A 330 21.76 7.02 10.53
C PHE A 330 20.52 7.61 11.23
N GLY A 331 19.88 8.58 10.56
CA GLY A 331 18.70 9.27 11.06
C GLY A 331 19.02 10.32 12.12
N LEU A 332 17.99 10.77 12.83
CA LEU A 332 18.08 11.70 13.95
C LEU A 332 18.98 11.12 15.06
N ARG A 333 19.76 11.99 15.70
CA ARG A 333 20.45 11.72 16.97
C ARG A 333 20.22 12.87 17.93
N VAL A 334 19.80 12.55 19.15
CA VAL A 334 19.78 13.47 20.28
C VAL A 334 20.96 13.14 21.19
N ASP A 335 21.82 14.12 21.45
CA ASP A 335 22.99 13.93 22.32
C ASP A 335 22.57 13.67 23.78
N ALA A 336 23.30 12.78 24.46
CA ALA A 336 23.13 12.48 25.88
C ALA A 336 24.44 11.95 26.49
N GLU A 337 24.49 11.80 27.82
CA GLU A 337 25.69 11.40 28.55
C GLU A 337 26.16 9.97 28.22
N ASN A 338 25.23 9.07 27.92
CA ASN A 338 25.52 7.68 27.59
C ASN A 338 24.59 7.17 26.48
N THR A 339 24.91 5.99 25.93
CA THR A 339 24.19 5.41 24.79
C THR A 339 22.74 5.04 25.10
N VAL A 340 22.42 4.70 26.36
CA VAL A 340 21.06 4.34 26.76
C VAL A 340 20.17 5.59 26.74
N ASP A 341 20.64 6.67 27.37
CA ASP A 341 19.92 7.93 27.41
C ASP A 341 19.81 8.56 26.02
N MET A 342 20.87 8.47 25.21
CA MET A 342 20.88 8.94 23.82
C MET A 342 19.84 8.21 22.97
N ASN A 343 19.75 6.87 23.11
CA ASN A 343 18.79 6.06 22.39
C ASN A 343 17.35 6.41 22.81
N ALA A 344 17.09 6.49 24.12
CA ALA A 344 15.79 6.88 24.65
C ALA A 344 15.37 8.27 24.16
N ALA A 345 16.24 9.29 24.32
CA ALA A 345 15.96 10.65 23.89
C ALA A 345 15.73 10.75 22.38
N THR A 346 16.55 10.06 21.58
CA THR A 346 16.40 10.04 20.11
C THR A 346 15.06 9.45 19.69
N ARG A 347 14.68 8.30 20.26
CA ARG A 347 13.41 7.63 19.91
C ARG A 347 12.21 8.42 20.41
N THR A 348 12.31 9.04 21.58
CA THR A 348 11.24 9.91 22.11
C THR A 348 11.02 11.14 21.26
N ALA A 349 12.10 11.76 20.75
CA ALA A 349 12.02 12.94 19.89
C ALA A 349 11.64 12.60 18.45
N GLY A 350 12.08 11.44 17.95
CA GLY A 350 11.95 11.07 16.54
C GLY A 350 10.64 10.37 16.17
N PHE A 351 10.07 9.57 17.08
CA PHE A 351 8.82 8.84 16.81
C PHE A 351 7.59 9.58 17.32
N GLY A 352 6.55 9.62 16.48
CA GLY A 352 5.21 10.05 16.84
C GLY A 352 4.48 9.05 17.75
N ASP A 353 3.33 9.48 18.26
CA ASP A 353 2.65 8.79 19.37
C ASP A 353 2.10 7.42 18.97
N GLU A 354 1.56 7.26 17.76
CA GLU A 354 1.07 5.97 17.28
C GLU A 354 2.20 4.95 17.11
N VAL A 355 3.36 5.38 16.59
CA VAL A 355 4.54 4.51 16.46
C VAL A 355 5.03 4.06 17.84
N LYS A 356 5.16 4.99 18.80
CA LYS A 356 5.54 4.67 20.19
C LYS A 356 4.52 3.71 20.82
N ARG A 357 3.22 3.92 20.61
CA ARG A 357 2.13 3.05 21.12
C ARG A 357 2.28 1.62 20.61
N ARG A 358 2.52 1.43 19.31
CA ARG A 358 2.71 0.10 18.71
C ARG A 358 4.01 -0.56 19.17
N ILE A 359 5.10 0.20 19.34
CA ILE A 359 6.35 -0.34 19.90
C ILE A 359 6.14 -0.83 21.34
N MET A 360 5.44 -0.05 22.18
CA MET A 360 5.14 -0.45 23.57
C MET A 360 4.28 -1.72 23.62
N LEU A 361 3.20 -1.76 22.82
CA LEU A 361 2.31 -2.92 22.74
C LEU A 361 3.04 -4.17 22.24
N GLY A 362 3.86 -4.03 21.20
CA GLY A 362 4.65 -5.12 20.64
C GLY A 362 5.67 -5.68 21.63
N THR A 363 6.40 -4.79 22.31
CA THR A 363 7.38 -5.17 23.33
C THR A 363 6.71 -5.94 24.47
N TYR A 364 5.52 -5.50 24.90
CA TYR A 364 4.73 -6.23 25.89
C TYR A 364 4.28 -7.61 25.39
N ALA A 365 3.74 -7.69 24.17
CA ALA A 365 3.25 -8.95 23.59
C ALA A 365 4.35 -10.00 23.37
N LEU A 366 5.61 -9.57 23.22
CA LEU A 366 6.79 -10.43 23.08
C LEU A 366 7.51 -10.73 24.41
N SER A 367 7.10 -10.09 25.51
CA SER A 367 7.79 -10.24 26.79
C SER A 367 7.60 -11.64 27.40
N ALA A 368 8.60 -12.08 28.16
CA ALA A 368 8.57 -13.37 28.84
C ALA A 368 7.36 -13.46 29.79
N GLY A 369 6.61 -14.56 29.71
CA GLY A 369 5.37 -14.78 30.45
C GLY A 369 4.10 -14.34 29.70
N TYR A 370 4.21 -13.43 28.73
CA TYR A 370 3.07 -12.95 27.92
C TYR A 370 3.10 -13.44 26.47
N TYR A 371 4.27 -13.87 25.97
CA TYR A 371 4.46 -14.36 24.60
C TYR A 371 3.39 -15.38 24.17
N ASP A 372 3.22 -16.48 24.91
CA ASP A 372 2.30 -17.57 24.53
C ASP A 372 0.83 -17.11 24.55
N ALA A 373 0.49 -16.20 25.48
CA ALA A 373 -0.86 -15.71 25.67
C ALA A 373 -1.27 -14.68 24.61
N TYR A 374 -0.32 -13.89 24.08
CA TYR A 374 -0.57 -12.87 23.07
C TYR A 374 -0.02 -13.27 21.71
N TYR A 375 1.29 -13.11 21.46
CA TYR A 375 1.87 -13.33 20.13
C TYR A 375 1.67 -14.78 19.64
N GLY A 376 1.97 -15.77 20.49
CA GLY A 376 1.76 -17.18 20.18
C GLY A 376 0.30 -17.54 19.95
N LYS A 377 -0.64 -16.90 20.67
CA LYS A 377 -2.08 -17.07 20.45
C LYS A 377 -2.54 -16.43 19.14
N SER A 378 -2.09 -15.23 18.82
CA SER A 378 -2.43 -14.53 17.58
C SER A 378 -1.91 -15.26 16.34
N GLN A 379 -0.74 -15.90 16.41
CA GLN A 379 -0.23 -16.76 15.33
C GLN A 379 -1.11 -18.01 15.10
N LYS A 380 -1.71 -18.57 16.17
CA LYS A 380 -2.70 -19.65 16.03
C LYS A 380 -3.99 -19.15 15.38
N VAL A 381 -4.46 -17.96 15.75
CA VAL A 381 -5.61 -17.32 15.09
C VAL A 381 -5.33 -17.05 13.60
N ARG A 382 -4.13 -16.57 13.27
CA ARG A 382 -3.68 -16.42 11.88
C ARG A 382 -3.77 -17.74 11.12
N THR A 383 -3.40 -18.85 11.73
CA THR A 383 -3.52 -20.20 11.13
C THR A 383 -4.98 -20.55 10.85
N LEU A 384 -5.90 -20.28 11.79
CA LEU A 384 -7.34 -20.48 11.55
C LEU A 384 -7.81 -19.66 10.34
N ILE A 385 -7.44 -18.38 10.25
CA ILE A 385 -7.80 -17.54 9.10
C ILE A 385 -7.28 -18.14 7.78
N VAL A 386 -6.04 -18.63 7.74
CA VAL A 386 -5.47 -19.30 6.56
C VAL A 386 -6.28 -20.54 6.18
N GLU A 387 -6.61 -21.40 7.16
CA GLU A 387 -7.40 -22.61 6.93
C GLU A 387 -8.82 -22.30 6.44
N ASP A 388 -9.45 -21.27 6.99
CA ASP A 388 -10.78 -20.79 6.59
C ASP A 388 -10.80 -20.29 5.14
N PHE A 389 -9.82 -19.48 4.74
CA PHE A 389 -9.67 -19.10 3.32
C PHE A 389 -9.43 -20.32 2.43
N ALA A 390 -8.54 -21.23 2.83
CA ALA A 390 -8.27 -22.44 2.06
C ALA A 390 -9.50 -23.32 1.87
N ARG A 391 -10.39 -23.40 2.88
CA ARG A 391 -11.70 -24.07 2.76
C ARG A 391 -12.62 -23.33 1.81
N ALA A 392 -12.74 -22.01 1.92
CA ALA A 392 -13.60 -21.21 1.04
C ALA A 392 -13.19 -21.35 -0.43
N TYR A 393 -11.89 -21.34 -0.74
CA TYR A 393 -11.38 -21.52 -2.11
C TYR A 393 -11.61 -22.92 -2.72
N GLN A 394 -12.11 -23.90 -1.96
CA GLN A 394 -12.58 -25.16 -2.55
C GLN A 394 -13.90 -24.94 -3.32
N SER A 395 -14.73 -24.02 -2.84
CA SER A 395 -16.05 -23.71 -3.40
C SER A 395 -16.07 -22.47 -4.29
N PHE A 396 -15.11 -21.57 -4.11
CA PHE A 396 -15.07 -20.27 -4.80
C PHE A 396 -13.72 -20.03 -5.49
N ASP A 397 -13.75 -19.33 -6.60
CA ASP A 397 -12.56 -18.90 -7.35
C ASP A 397 -12.13 -17.48 -6.91
N LEU A 398 -13.08 -16.67 -6.47
CA LEU A 398 -12.89 -15.31 -5.95
C LEU A 398 -13.77 -15.10 -4.72
N LEU A 399 -13.28 -14.33 -3.76
CA LEU A 399 -14.07 -13.86 -2.63
C LEU A 399 -14.28 -12.35 -2.71
N LEU A 400 -15.50 -11.90 -2.40
CA LEU A 400 -15.92 -10.51 -2.48
C LEU A 400 -16.32 -10.01 -1.09
N SER A 401 -15.83 -8.83 -0.74
CA SER A 401 -16.20 -8.07 0.45
C SER A 401 -16.11 -6.58 0.13
N PRO A 402 -16.74 -5.68 0.91
CA PRO A 402 -16.39 -4.28 0.83
C PRO A 402 -14.91 -4.11 1.22
N THR A 403 -14.26 -3.09 0.69
CA THR A 403 -12.85 -2.82 1.05
C THR A 403 -12.74 -2.11 2.40
N ALA A 404 -13.68 -1.21 2.71
CA ALA A 404 -13.76 -0.49 3.97
C ALA A 404 -15.22 -0.50 4.45
N PRO A 405 -15.47 -0.45 5.77
CA PRO A 405 -16.83 -0.49 6.31
C PRO A 405 -17.61 0.80 6.05
N THR A 406 -16.92 1.92 5.80
CA THR A 406 -17.50 3.24 5.52
C THR A 406 -16.76 3.92 4.36
N THR A 407 -17.34 5.00 3.83
CA THR A 407 -16.64 5.93 2.95
C THR A 407 -15.59 6.75 3.71
N ALA A 408 -14.83 7.59 2.99
CA ALA A 408 -13.78 8.42 3.57
C ALA A 408 -14.37 9.30 4.68
N PHE A 409 -13.73 9.39 5.84
CA PHE A 409 -14.22 10.19 6.96
C PHE A 409 -13.52 11.57 7.02
N PRO A 410 -14.16 12.58 7.64
CA PRO A 410 -13.55 13.88 7.92
C PRO A 410 -12.18 13.77 8.61
N ILE A 411 -11.27 14.67 8.23
CA ILE A 411 -9.99 14.87 8.94
C ILE A 411 -10.29 15.20 10.41
N GLY A 412 -9.55 14.56 11.33
CA GLY A 412 -9.66 14.75 12.76
C GLY A 412 -10.79 13.97 13.44
N GLU A 413 -11.67 13.29 12.70
CA GLU A 413 -12.84 12.62 13.31
C GLU A 413 -12.46 11.46 14.24
N LYS A 414 -11.41 10.70 13.89
CA LYS A 414 -11.06 9.44 14.55
C LYS A 414 -9.69 9.46 15.25
N VAL A 415 -9.03 10.62 15.35
CA VAL A 415 -7.67 10.72 15.91
C VAL A 415 -7.61 10.52 17.43
N ASP A 416 -8.70 10.82 18.14
CA ASP A 416 -8.78 10.71 19.60
C ASP A 416 -9.12 9.30 20.10
N ASP A 417 -9.64 8.43 19.21
CA ASP A 417 -9.96 7.03 19.52
C ASP A 417 -9.27 6.07 18.53
N PRO A 418 -8.11 5.51 18.92
CA PRO A 418 -7.40 4.54 18.10
C PRO A 418 -8.25 3.33 17.69
N MET A 419 -9.20 2.90 18.52
CA MET A 419 -10.04 1.74 18.19
C MET A 419 -10.97 2.04 17.02
N LEU A 420 -11.55 3.24 16.95
CA LEU A 420 -12.35 3.66 15.79
C LEU A 420 -11.52 3.74 14.52
N MET A 421 -10.26 4.16 14.63
CA MET A 421 -9.32 4.15 13.49
C MET A 421 -9.04 2.72 13.00
N TYR A 422 -8.81 1.80 13.93
CA TYR A 422 -8.44 0.41 13.62
C TYR A 422 -9.56 -0.37 12.94
N LEU A 423 -10.82 -0.06 13.27
CA LEU A 423 -11.99 -0.70 12.65
C LEU A 423 -12.10 -0.47 11.14
N ASN A 424 -11.46 0.57 10.59
CA ASN A 424 -11.48 0.83 9.14
C ASN A 424 -10.79 -0.28 8.33
N ASP A 425 -9.90 -1.06 8.94
CA ASP A 425 -9.10 -2.08 8.27
C ASP A 425 -9.72 -3.49 8.37
N VAL A 426 -10.90 -3.61 8.99
CA VAL A 426 -11.45 -4.92 9.38
C VAL A 426 -11.74 -5.83 8.19
N CYS A 427 -12.05 -5.25 7.03
CA CYS A 427 -12.30 -5.99 5.79
C CYS A 427 -11.01 -6.39 5.06
N THR A 428 -9.91 -5.68 5.31
CA THR A 428 -8.65 -5.84 4.56
C THR A 428 -7.65 -6.76 5.26
N ILE A 429 -7.57 -6.70 6.59
CA ILE A 429 -6.61 -7.44 7.42
C ILE A 429 -6.58 -8.95 7.15
N PRO A 430 -7.73 -9.67 7.02
CA PRO A 430 -7.70 -11.12 6.87
C PRO A 430 -6.85 -11.61 5.71
N SER A 431 -6.83 -10.88 4.59
CA SER A 431 -5.99 -11.19 3.42
C SER A 431 -4.48 -11.06 3.70
N ASN A 432 -4.03 -10.09 4.52
CA ASN A 432 -2.63 -9.98 4.92
C ASN A 432 -2.22 -11.13 5.83
N LEU A 433 -3.08 -11.45 6.81
CA LEU A 433 -2.85 -12.58 7.72
C LEU A 433 -2.74 -13.90 6.95
N ALA A 434 -3.55 -14.09 5.91
CA ALA A 434 -3.48 -15.27 5.05
C ALA A 434 -2.37 -15.21 3.98
N GLY A 435 -1.79 -14.04 3.71
CA GLY A 435 -0.79 -13.84 2.65
C GLY A 435 -1.37 -13.85 1.22
N HIS A 436 -2.68 -13.89 1.05
CA HIS A 436 -3.37 -13.96 -0.24
C HIS A 436 -3.36 -12.62 -1.00
N PRO A 437 -3.36 -12.61 -2.34
CA PRO A 437 -3.56 -11.38 -3.10
C PRO A 437 -4.97 -10.81 -2.86
N ALA A 438 -5.12 -9.49 -2.91
CA ALA A 438 -6.40 -8.81 -2.85
C ALA A 438 -6.33 -7.49 -3.61
N MET A 439 -7.44 -7.06 -4.20
CA MET A 439 -7.53 -5.78 -4.88
C MET A 439 -8.77 -5.00 -4.44
N SER A 440 -8.66 -3.67 -4.44
CA SER A 440 -9.78 -2.76 -4.35
C SER A 440 -10.03 -2.14 -5.72
N VAL A 441 -11.28 -2.15 -6.15
CA VAL A 441 -11.76 -1.54 -7.39
C VAL A 441 -12.96 -0.67 -7.02
N PRO A 442 -13.05 0.59 -7.51
CA PRO A 442 -14.20 1.44 -7.25
C PRO A 442 -15.46 0.87 -7.91
N PHE A 443 -16.57 0.81 -7.17
CA PHE A 443 -17.87 0.32 -7.67
C PHE A 443 -19.06 1.21 -7.27
N GLY A 444 -18.80 2.47 -6.90
CA GLY A 444 -19.81 3.43 -6.45
C GLY A 444 -19.23 4.81 -6.23
#